data_AF-A0A8T3W365-F1
#
_entry.id   AF-A0A8T3W365-F1
#
_cell.length_a   1.000
_cell.length_b   1.000
_cell.length_c   1.000
_cell.angle_alpha   90.00
_cell.angle_beta   90.00
_cell.angle_gamma   90.00
#
_symmetry.space_group_name_H-M   'P 1'
#
loop_
_entity.id
_entity.type
_entity.pdbx_description
1 polymer ?
#
loop_
_entity_poly.entity_id
_entity_poly.type
_entity_poly.pdbx_seq_one_letter_code
_entity_poly.pdbx_strand_id
1 'polypeptide(L)'
;MIQEWMTAHPKTSVMVIGFFVVFVMTIVQKYFTDQKRLKELKARQKEIQKKTSEKKGDVEAYQKAQKESMQETFQISMEMMKHSFKPLLITFLPILLLIWWLKGVYVGTPIESSWIWWYLISAVASSIVLRKVLDVA
;
A
#
# COMPACT_ATOMS: atom_id res chain seq x y z
N MET A 1 -23.39 19.41 -12.10
CA MET A 1 -22.20 19.36 -13.00
C MET A 1 -21.28 18.18 -12.73
N ILE A 2 -20.56 18.06 -11.59
CA ILE A 2 -19.61 16.94 -11.39
C ILE A 2 -20.33 15.58 -11.27
N GLN A 3 -21.40 15.51 -10.48
CA GLN A 3 -22.18 14.27 -10.32
C GLN A 3 -22.87 13.84 -11.63
N GLU A 4 -23.36 14.80 -12.43
CA GLU A 4 -23.98 14.51 -13.73
C GLU A 4 -22.97 13.90 -14.70
N TRP A 5 -21.73 14.38 -14.71
CA TRP A 5 -20.67 13.78 -15.51
C TRP A 5 -20.29 12.37 -15.00
N MET A 6 -20.28 12.18 -13.67
CA MET A 6 -20.01 10.89 -13.06
C MET A 6 -21.10 9.86 -13.38
N THR A 7 -22.37 10.25 -13.42
CA THR A 7 -23.46 9.33 -13.76
C THR A 7 -23.55 9.09 -15.27
N ALA A 8 -23.17 10.06 -16.10
CA ALA A 8 -23.10 9.92 -17.56
C ALA A 8 -21.93 9.02 -18.02
N HIS A 9 -20.77 9.11 -17.36
CA HIS A 9 -19.58 8.32 -17.70
C HIS A 9 -18.99 7.59 -16.49
N PRO A 10 -19.74 6.65 -15.90
CA PRO A 10 -19.45 6.14 -14.56
C PRO A 10 -18.17 5.30 -14.49
N LYS A 11 -17.75 4.66 -15.59
CA LYS A 11 -16.50 3.90 -15.66
C LYS A 11 -15.27 4.81 -15.70
N THR A 12 -15.29 5.85 -16.54
CA THR A 12 -14.14 6.76 -16.66
C THR A 12 -14.03 7.65 -15.45
N SER A 13 -15.15 8.08 -14.86
CA SER A 13 -15.15 8.90 -13.65
C SER A 13 -14.53 8.17 -12.47
N VAL A 14 -14.89 6.89 -12.24
CA VAL A 14 -14.34 6.12 -11.12
C VAL A 14 -12.84 5.84 -11.29
N MET A 15 -12.37 5.65 -12.53
CA MET A 15 -10.94 5.49 -12.83
C MET A 15 -10.15 6.76 -12.54
N VAL A 16 -10.65 7.92 -13.00
CA VAL A 16 -10.00 9.21 -12.77
C VAL A 16 -9.94 9.51 -11.27
N ILE A 17 -11.04 9.28 -10.53
CA ILE A 17 -11.05 9.44 -9.08
C ILE A 17 -10.05 8.48 -8.42
N GLY A 18 -10.03 7.20 -8.81
CA GLY A 18 -9.06 6.22 -8.31
C GLY A 18 -7.61 6.67 -8.49
N PHE A 19 -7.27 7.22 -9.66
CA PHE A 19 -5.95 7.79 -9.92
C PHE A 19 -5.61 8.94 -8.95
N PHE A 20 -6.49 9.94 -8.82
CA PHE A 20 -6.24 11.10 -7.95
C PHE A 20 -6.16 10.71 -6.48
N VAL A 21 -6.99 9.77 -6.03
CA VAL A 21 -6.95 9.26 -4.66
C VAL A 21 -5.61 8.60 -4.39
N VAL A 22 -5.15 7.73 -5.27
CA VAL A 22 -3.84 7.07 -5.13
C VAL A 22 -2.70 8.06 -5.25
N PHE A 23 -2.81 9.08 -6.10
CA PHE A 23 -1.83 10.14 -6.22
C PHE A 23 -1.64 10.89 -4.90
N VAL A 24 -2.74 11.38 -4.30
CA VAL A 24 -2.70 12.07 -3.01
C VAL A 24 -2.19 11.13 -1.91
N MET A 25 -2.65 9.88 -1.87
CA MET A 25 -2.16 8.91 -0.88
C MET A 25 -0.68 8.61 -1.01
N THR A 26 -0.16 8.51 -2.24
CA THR A 26 1.25 8.24 -2.47
C THR A 26 2.11 9.43 -2.02
N ILE A 27 1.62 10.66 -2.22
CA ILE A 27 2.25 11.88 -1.68
C ILE A 27 2.24 11.85 -0.14
N VAL A 28 1.08 11.58 0.48
CA VAL A 28 0.97 11.48 1.94
C VAL A 28 1.94 10.42 2.47
N GLN A 29 1.96 9.22 1.87
CA GLN A 29 2.90 8.18 2.28
C GLN A 29 4.36 8.64 2.15
N LYS A 30 4.72 9.32 1.06
CA LYS A 30 6.09 9.82 0.86
C LYS A 30 6.53 10.81 1.94
N TYR A 31 5.65 11.71 2.38
CA TYR A 31 6.00 12.74 3.36
C TYR A 31 5.83 12.28 4.81
N PHE A 32 4.85 11.41 5.09
CA PHE A 32 4.53 10.96 6.44
C PHE A 32 5.23 9.66 6.84
N THR A 33 5.95 9.01 5.91
CA THR A 33 6.71 7.78 6.16
C THR A 33 8.21 8.05 6.02
N ASP A 34 9.02 7.56 6.96
CA ASP A 34 10.47 7.67 6.86
C ASP A 34 11.01 6.67 5.83
N GLN A 35 11.18 7.18 4.60
CA GLN A 35 11.65 6.39 3.47
C GLN A 35 13.09 5.89 3.65
N LYS A 36 13.93 6.65 4.37
CA LYS A 36 15.30 6.24 4.64
C LYS A 36 15.32 5.07 5.61
N ARG A 37 14.56 5.16 6.70
CA ARG A 37 14.44 4.07 7.68
C ARG A 37 13.82 2.82 7.07
N LEU A 38 12.79 2.95 6.23
CA LEU A 38 12.21 1.81 5.51
C LEU A 38 13.22 1.11 4.58
N LYS A 39 14.00 1.88 3.81
CA LYS A 39 15.04 1.33 2.93
C LYS A 39 16.12 0.61 3.75
N GLU A 40 16.53 1.15 4.88
CA GLU A 40 17.47 0.52 5.82
C GLU A 40 16.93 -0.78 6.41
N LEU A 41 15.69 -0.78 6.90
CA LEU A 41 15.02 -1.96 7.46
C LEU A 41 14.89 -3.09 6.43
N LYS A 42 14.53 -2.76 5.18
CA LYS A 42 14.49 -3.73 4.07
C LYS A 42 15.87 -4.28 3.72
N ALA A 43 16.92 -3.45 3.76
CA ALA A 43 18.28 -3.89 3.54
C ALA A 43 18.74 -4.87 4.64
N ARG A 44 18.46 -4.55 5.91
CA ARG A 44 18.76 -5.41 7.05
C ARG A 44 18.02 -6.74 6.99
N GLN A 45 16.74 -6.73 6.58
CA GLN A 45 15.95 -7.94 6.37
C GLN A 45 16.59 -8.87 5.31
N LYS A 46 17.08 -8.31 4.19
CA LYS A 46 17.79 -9.08 3.15
C LYS A 46 19.12 -9.64 3.65
N GLU A 47 19.85 -8.88 4.45
CA GLU A 47 21.12 -9.32 5.04
C GLU A 47 20.92 -10.51 5.99
N ILE A 48 19.91 -10.44 6.85
CA ILE A 48 19.52 -11.53 7.75
C ILE A 48 19.16 -12.78 6.94
N GLN A 49 18.34 -12.63 5.90
CA GLN A 49 17.96 -13.75 5.03
C GLN A 49 19.17 -14.40 4.36
N LYS A 50 20.16 -13.59 3.92
CA LYS A 50 21.41 -14.08 3.33
C LYS A 50 22.24 -14.86 4.34
N LYS A 51 22.48 -14.31 5.53
CA LYS A 51 23.24 -14.96 6.62
C LYS A 51 22.64 -16.31 7.04
N THR A 52 21.31 -16.41 7.08
CA THR A 52 20.64 -17.69 7.38
C THR A 52 20.81 -18.70 6.24
N SER A 53 20.79 -18.25 4.98
CA SER A 53 20.98 -19.13 3.83
C SER A 53 22.40 -19.68 3.67
N GLU A 54 23.41 -18.93 4.11
CA GLU A 54 24.83 -19.33 4.10
C GLU A 54 25.12 -20.45 5.12
N LYS A 55 24.32 -20.57 6.19
CA LYS A 55 24.48 -21.57 7.25
C LYS A 55 23.77 -22.90 6.98
N LYS A 56 23.17 -23.09 5.80
CA LYS A 56 22.41 -24.30 5.44
C LYS A 56 23.21 -25.62 5.48
N GLY A 57 24.54 -25.55 5.52
CA GLY A 57 25.41 -26.73 5.56
C GLY A 57 25.47 -27.46 6.91
N ASP A 58 25.05 -26.82 8.00
CA ASP A 58 25.07 -27.38 9.36
C ASP A 58 23.66 -27.31 9.95
N VAL A 59 23.06 -28.47 10.25
CA VAL A 59 21.65 -28.59 10.66
C VAL A 59 21.39 -27.93 12.02
N GLU A 60 22.30 -28.06 13.00
CA GLU A 60 22.12 -27.46 14.33
C GLU A 60 22.38 -25.94 14.28
N ALA A 61 23.45 -25.52 13.61
CA ALA A 61 23.75 -24.10 13.44
C ALA A 61 22.69 -23.37 12.59
N TYR A 62 22.11 -24.05 11.59
CA TYR A 62 21.02 -23.52 10.78
C TYR A 62 19.75 -23.35 11.59
N GLN A 63 19.33 -24.33 12.40
CA GLN A 63 18.13 -24.22 13.22
C GLN A 63 18.23 -23.06 14.23
N LYS A 64 19.39 -22.89 14.87
CA LYS A 64 19.62 -21.76 15.78
C LYS A 64 19.60 -20.42 15.04
N ALA A 65 20.30 -20.32 13.91
CA ALA A 65 20.30 -19.12 13.07
C ALA A 65 18.91 -18.81 12.48
N GLN A 66 18.10 -19.82 12.19
CA GLN A 66 16.72 -19.65 11.71
C GLN A 66 15.82 -19.07 12.80
N LYS A 67 15.92 -19.53 14.05
CA LYS A 67 15.15 -18.97 15.17
C LYS A 67 15.54 -17.52 15.45
N GLU A 68 16.83 -17.21 15.50
CA GLU A 68 17.34 -15.83 15.67
C GLU A 68 16.90 -14.92 14.51
N SER A 69 17.07 -15.37 13.26
CA SER A 69 16.64 -14.59 12.10
C SER A 69 15.13 -14.37 12.03
N MET A 70 14.33 -15.33 12.50
CA MET A 70 12.88 -15.17 12.61
C MET A 70 12.53 -14.08 13.64
N GLN A 71 13.19 -14.07 14.80
CA GLN A 71 12.99 -13.04 15.82
C GLN A 71 13.42 -11.65 15.33
N GLU A 72 14.60 -11.52 14.71
CA GLU A 72 15.05 -10.25 14.15
C GLU A 72 14.13 -9.75 13.03
N THR A 73 13.71 -10.64 12.13
CA THR A 73 12.77 -10.30 11.06
C THR A 73 11.43 -9.85 11.61
N PHE A 74 10.97 -10.48 12.70
CA PHE A 74 9.76 -10.06 13.41
C PHE A 74 9.92 -8.66 14.00
N GLN A 75 11.03 -8.36 14.67
CA GLN A 75 11.32 -7.03 15.20
C GLN A 75 11.37 -5.96 14.10
N ILE A 76 12.04 -6.25 12.98
CA ILE A 76 12.10 -5.38 11.81
C ILE A 76 10.69 -5.15 11.26
N SER A 77 9.88 -6.20 11.16
CA SER A 77 8.49 -6.10 10.69
C SER A 77 7.63 -5.24 11.60
N MET A 78 7.80 -5.37 12.93
CA MET A 78 7.13 -4.53 13.92
C MET A 78 7.58 -3.07 13.81
N GLU A 79 8.85 -2.81 13.56
CA GLU A 79 9.36 -1.45 13.35
C GLU A 79 8.80 -0.84 12.06
N MET A 80 8.83 -1.57 10.94
CA MET A 80 8.20 -1.14 9.68
C MET A 80 6.71 -0.86 9.85
N MET A 81 6.01 -1.69 10.62
CA MET A 81 4.60 -1.51 10.94
C MET A 81 4.36 -0.19 11.71
N LYS A 82 5.16 0.11 12.74
CA LYS A 82 5.08 1.39 13.47
C LYS A 82 5.25 2.60 12.56
N HIS A 83 6.20 2.54 11.62
CA HIS A 83 6.38 3.60 10.63
C HIS A 83 5.22 3.70 9.63
N SER A 84 4.58 2.57 9.30
CA SER A 84 3.44 2.51 8.39
C SER A 84 2.09 2.87 9.04
N PHE A 85 2.00 2.80 10.38
CA PHE A 85 0.77 3.02 11.13
C PHE A 85 0.30 4.47 11.10
N LYS A 86 1.24 5.44 11.20
CA LYS A 86 0.91 6.87 11.18
C LYS A 86 0.27 7.29 9.84
N PRO A 87 0.84 6.94 8.66
CA PRO A 87 0.17 7.14 7.38
C PRO A 87 -1.17 6.42 7.27
N LEU A 88 -1.28 5.19 7.81
CA LEU A 88 -2.51 4.40 7.74
C LEU A 88 -3.67 5.15 8.42
N LEU A 89 -3.50 5.64 9.64
CA LEU A 89 -4.57 6.35 10.36
C LEU A 89 -5.00 7.63 9.64
N ILE A 90 -4.04 8.36 9.08
CA ILE A 90 -4.29 9.60 8.34
C ILE A 90 -5.06 9.31 7.04
N THR A 91 -4.74 8.21 6.36
CA THR A 91 -5.36 7.85 5.07
C THR A 91 -6.67 7.08 5.23
N PHE A 92 -6.86 6.36 6.34
CA PHE A 92 -8.01 5.51 6.57
C PHE A 92 -9.33 6.30 6.65
N LEU A 93 -9.37 7.38 7.43
CA LEU A 93 -10.60 8.17 7.59
C LEU A 93 -11.06 8.83 6.26
N PRO A 94 -10.17 9.47 5.46
CA PRO A 94 -10.52 9.93 4.12
C PRO A 94 -10.99 8.83 3.17
N ILE A 95 -10.40 7.63 3.23
CA ILE A 95 -10.82 6.50 2.38
C ILE A 95 -12.27 6.11 2.67
N LEU A 96 -12.64 6.00 3.95
CA LEU A 96 -14.00 5.61 4.33
C LEU A 96 -15.04 6.64 3.87
N LEU A 97 -14.75 7.93 4.07
CA LEU A 97 -15.61 9.01 3.59
C LEU A 97 -15.75 8.99 2.07
N LEU A 98 -14.65 8.72 1.35
CA LEU A 98 -14.66 8.62 -0.11
C LEU A 98 -15.48 7.42 -0.59
N ILE A 99 -15.32 6.23 0.02
CA ILE A 99 -16.10 5.04 -0.32
C ILE A 99 -17.60 5.29 -0.08
N TRP A 100 -17.95 5.91 1.04
CA TRP A 100 -19.34 6.25 1.37
C TRP A 100 -19.95 7.20 0.34
N TRP A 101 -19.22 8.26 -0.04
CA TRP A 101 -19.67 9.21 -1.06
C TRP A 101 -19.78 8.56 -2.44
N LEU A 102 -18.78 7.80 -2.88
CA LEU A 102 -18.80 7.10 -4.17
C LEU A 102 -19.95 6.10 -4.27
N LYS A 103 -20.23 5.38 -3.18
CA LYS A 103 -21.41 4.50 -3.12
C LYS A 103 -22.68 5.30 -3.39
N GLY A 104 -22.86 6.44 -2.73
CA GLY A 104 -24.03 7.30 -2.95
C GLY A 104 -24.17 7.82 -4.38
N VAL A 105 -23.05 8.14 -5.06
CA VAL A 105 -23.08 8.65 -6.43
C VAL A 105 -23.36 7.56 -7.47
N TYR A 106 -22.89 6.34 -7.25
CA TYR A 106 -23.04 5.25 -8.22
C TYR A 106 -24.27 4.35 -7.99
N VAL A 107 -25.02 4.55 -6.90
CA VAL A 107 -26.34 3.92 -6.72
C VAL A 107 -27.26 4.31 -7.87
N GLY A 108 -27.91 3.32 -8.50
CA GLY A 108 -28.78 3.53 -9.66
C GLY A 108 -28.03 3.66 -11.00
N THR A 109 -26.70 3.50 -11.02
CA THR A 109 -25.92 3.44 -12.27
C THR A 109 -25.67 1.99 -12.71
N PRO A 110 -25.38 1.73 -14.00
CA PRO A 110 -25.06 0.38 -14.48
C PRO A 110 -23.85 -0.29 -13.81
N ILE A 111 -23.04 0.47 -13.05
CA ILE A 111 -21.87 -0.04 -12.32
C ILE A 111 -22.08 -0.11 -10.82
N GLU A 112 -23.31 0.03 -10.30
CA GLU A 112 -23.61 0.03 -8.87
C GLU A 112 -22.95 -1.13 -8.10
N SER A 113 -22.92 -2.34 -8.67
CA SER A 113 -22.27 -3.50 -8.04
C SER A 113 -20.80 -3.68 -8.42
N SER A 114 -20.33 -2.98 -9.47
CA SER A 114 -19.01 -3.19 -10.07
C SER A 114 -18.04 -2.01 -9.92
N TRP A 115 -18.50 -0.84 -9.46
CA TRP A 115 -17.68 0.38 -9.37
C TRP A 115 -16.46 0.17 -8.46
N ILE A 116 -16.60 -0.65 -7.42
CA ILE A 116 -15.51 -0.95 -6.49
C ILE A 116 -14.37 -1.70 -7.18
N TRP A 117 -14.68 -2.60 -8.12
CA TRP A 117 -13.66 -3.33 -8.89
C TRP A 117 -12.93 -2.39 -9.86
N TRP A 118 -13.67 -1.50 -10.54
CA TRP A 118 -13.08 -0.49 -11.40
C TRP A 118 -12.19 0.49 -10.61
N TYR A 119 -12.63 0.89 -9.42
CA TYR A 119 -11.82 1.68 -8.49
C TYR A 119 -10.55 0.92 -8.05
N LEU A 120 -10.67 -0.33 -7.61
CA LEU A 120 -9.53 -1.11 -7.13
C LEU A 120 -8.49 -1.36 -8.22
N ILE A 121 -8.91 -1.73 -9.43
CA ILE A 121 -8.00 -1.99 -10.55
C ILE A 121 -7.25 -0.71 -10.94
N SER A 122 -7.99 0.40 -11.11
CA SER A 122 -7.37 1.69 -11.45
C SER A 122 -6.45 2.19 -10.34
N ALA A 123 -6.82 2.00 -9.07
CA ALA A 123 -6.00 2.36 -7.93
C ALA A 123 -4.70 1.54 -7.89
N VAL A 124 -4.77 0.21 -8.03
CA VAL A 124 -3.59 -0.66 -8.04
C VAL A 124 -2.66 -0.31 -9.20
N ALA A 125 -3.20 -0.17 -10.42
CA ALA A 125 -2.41 0.20 -11.59
C ALA A 125 -1.71 1.56 -11.41
N SER A 126 -2.46 2.57 -10.97
CA SER A 126 -1.93 3.91 -10.68
C SER A 126 -0.87 3.87 -9.59
N SER A 127 -1.06 3.03 -8.58
CA SER A 127 -0.14 2.93 -7.44
C SER A 127 1.22 2.38 -7.85
N ILE A 128 1.25 1.38 -8.73
CA ILE A 128 2.49 0.81 -9.25
C ILE A 128 3.28 1.87 -10.02
N VAL A 129 2.60 2.66 -10.86
CA VAL A 129 3.23 3.72 -11.65
C VAL A 129 3.73 4.84 -10.73
N LEU A 130 2.87 5.33 -9.84
CA LEU A 130 3.17 6.47 -8.98
C LEU A 130 4.27 6.19 -7.96
N ARG A 131 4.31 4.99 -7.38
CA ARG A 131 5.41 4.62 -6.46
C ARG A 131 6.77 4.61 -7.16
N LYS A 132 6.82 4.14 -8.41
CA LYS A 132 8.05 4.16 -9.22
C LYS A 132 8.46 5.59 -9.55
N VAL A 133 7.53 6.43 -9.99
CA VAL A 133 7.80 7.83 -10.37
C VAL A 133 8.22 8.67 -9.17
N LEU A 134 7.61 8.43 -8.00
CA LEU A 134 7.84 9.24 -6.80
C LEU A 134 8.94 8.67 -5.87
N ASP A 135 9.62 7.58 -6.27
CA ASP A 135 10.61 6.82 -5.45
C ASP A 135 10.10 6.54 -4.03
N VAL A 136 8.87 6.04 -3.95
CA VAL A 136 8.26 5.65 -2.68
C VAL A 136 8.63 4.21 -2.38
N ALA A 137 9.29 4.02 -1.22
CA ALA A 137 9.78 2.73 -0.74
C ALA A 137 8.66 1.73 -0.44
#